data_AF-A0A3S1H1U6-F1
#
_entry.id   AF-A0A3S1H1U6-F1
#
_cell.length_a   1.000
_cell.length_b   1.000
_cell.length_c   1.000
_cell.angle_alpha   90.00
_cell.angle_beta   90.00
_cell.angle_gamma   90.00
#
_symmetry.space_group_name_H-M   'P 1'
#
loop_
_entity.id
_entity.type
_entity.pdbx_description
1 polymer ?
#
loop_
_entity_poly.entity_id
_entity_poly.type
_entity_poly.pdbx_seq_one_letter_code
_entity_poly.pdbx_strand_id
1 'polypeptide(L)'
;IPGAALVIDDWSSFGQRTTLSGTVIIDNVKVPKTHLVPGYKGYDRPTADGAIFQIIQVAVDTGIAQAAIDETVNFVRTKSRAWIDSGVDNAWDDPYTIQAIGDLTLRLHAAQALLEKAGHAIDRAVIDPTADTVAHAQIVTAEAKILSTEIAIAATNKLFELAGTRSTLAEHNLDRHWRNARTHT
;
A
#
# COMPACT_ATOMS: atom_id res chain seq x y z
N ILE A 1 19.30 -16.13 -35.48
CA ILE A 1 19.40 -15.86 -34.02
C ILE A 1 18.01 -16.12 -33.46
N PRO A 2 17.81 -17.11 -32.56
CA PRO A 2 16.53 -17.24 -31.87
C PRO A 2 16.24 -15.92 -31.13
N GLY A 3 14.99 -15.46 -31.13
CA GLY A 3 14.63 -14.22 -30.45
C GLY A 3 15.05 -14.23 -28.99
N ALA A 4 15.40 -13.06 -28.46
CA ALA A 4 15.90 -12.90 -27.10
C ALA A 4 14.89 -12.09 -26.27
N ALA A 5 14.58 -12.60 -25.08
CA ALA A 5 14.00 -11.83 -24.00
C ALA A 5 15.10 -11.56 -22.98
N LEU A 6 15.45 -10.29 -22.77
CA LEU A 6 16.47 -9.88 -21.81
C LEU A 6 15.80 -9.06 -20.70
N VAL A 7 15.92 -9.54 -19.46
CA VAL A 7 15.57 -8.77 -18.26
C VAL A 7 16.82 -8.02 -17.82
N ILE A 8 16.74 -6.70 -17.75
CA ILE A 8 17.82 -5.85 -17.28
C ILE A 8 17.56 -5.55 -15.81
N ASP A 9 18.57 -5.79 -14.97
CA ASP A 9 18.52 -5.47 -13.54
C ASP A 9 18.88 -3.99 -13.32
N ASP A 10 17.98 -3.09 -13.76
CA ASP A 10 18.14 -1.63 -13.70
C ASP A 10 17.13 -0.92 -12.79
N TRP A 11 16.32 -1.69 -12.04
CA TRP A 11 15.36 -1.12 -11.09
C TRP A 11 16.08 -0.46 -9.90
N SER A 12 15.89 0.85 -9.73
CA SER A 12 16.66 1.67 -8.78
C SER A 12 15.82 2.66 -7.97
N SER A 13 14.52 2.38 -7.77
CA SER A 13 13.64 3.25 -6.96
C SER A 13 14.04 3.32 -5.48
N PHE A 14 13.69 4.43 -4.81
CA PHE A 14 13.97 4.62 -3.38
C PHE A 14 13.06 3.75 -2.48
N GLY A 15 11.85 3.45 -2.93
CA GLY A 15 10.92 2.49 -2.34
C GLY A 15 10.60 1.35 -3.30
N GLN A 16 9.88 0.33 -2.83
CA GLN A 16 9.54 -0.85 -3.63
C GLN A 16 10.77 -1.50 -4.29
N ARG A 17 11.90 -1.53 -3.55
CA ARG A 17 13.22 -1.85 -4.10
C ARG A 17 13.38 -3.27 -4.63
N THR A 18 12.50 -4.18 -4.23
CA THR A 18 12.58 -5.62 -4.55
C THR A 18 11.48 -6.08 -5.50
N THR A 19 10.77 -5.17 -6.18
CA THR A 19 9.67 -5.51 -7.10
C THR A 19 10.13 -5.93 -8.50
N LEU A 20 11.42 -5.73 -8.82
CA LEU A 20 11.99 -6.00 -10.15
C LEU A 20 11.24 -5.27 -11.28
N SER A 21 10.79 -4.03 -11.02
CA SER A 21 10.04 -3.20 -11.97
C SER A 21 10.94 -2.55 -13.05
N GLY A 22 12.04 -3.23 -13.42
CA GLY A 22 13.05 -2.77 -14.38
C GLY A 22 12.68 -3.07 -15.83
N THR A 23 13.66 -2.93 -16.71
CA THR A 23 13.46 -3.02 -18.16
C THR A 23 13.44 -4.47 -18.66
N VAL A 24 12.49 -4.78 -19.55
CA VAL A 24 12.47 -6.01 -20.34
C VAL A 24 12.59 -5.67 -21.83
N ILE A 25 13.63 -6.18 -22.49
CA ILE A 25 13.81 -6.08 -23.94
C ILE A 25 13.32 -7.37 -24.60
N ILE A 26 12.41 -7.24 -25.57
CA ILE A 26 11.86 -8.35 -26.34
C ILE A 26 12.25 -8.14 -27.80
N ASP A 27 13.16 -8.97 -28.32
CA ASP A 27 13.59 -8.93 -29.73
C ASP A 27 13.26 -10.26 -30.42
N ASN A 28 12.34 -10.21 -31.40
CA ASN A 28 11.92 -11.35 -32.23
C ASN A 28 11.58 -12.63 -31.45
N VAL A 29 11.12 -12.50 -30.20
CA VAL A 29 10.73 -13.62 -29.34
C VAL A 29 9.55 -14.36 -29.96
N LYS A 30 9.73 -15.66 -30.20
CA LYS A 30 8.68 -16.51 -30.74
C LYS A 30 7.73 -16.92 -29.62
N VAL A 31 6.45 -16.61 -29.78
CA VAL A 31 5.39 -17.00 -28.84
C VAL A 31 4.48 -18.05 -29.50
N PRO A 32 4.31 -19.24 -28.90
CA PRO A 32 3.35 -20.22 -29.39
C PRO A 32 1.93 -19.63 -29.43
N LYS A 33 1.14 -19.99 -30.45
CA LYS A 33 -0.26 -19.53 -30.55
C LYS A 33 -1.10 -19.92 -29.32
N THR A 34 -0.75 -21.02 -28.66
CA THR A 34 -1.39 -21.50 -27.43
C THR A 34 -1.16 -20.60 -26.22
N HIS A 35 -0.18 -19.70 -26.25
CA HIS A 35 0.10 -18.73 -25.17
C HIS A 35 -0.49 -17.34 -25.46
N LEU A 36 -1.25 -17.19 -26.55
CA LEU A 36 -1.91 -15.93 -26.86
C LEU A 36 -3.17 -15.76 -26.02
N VAL A 37 -3.17 -14.73 -25.18
CA VAL A 37 -4.36 -14.25 -24.49
C VAL A 37 -4.99 -13.14 -25.35
N PRO A 38 -6.27 -13.25 -25.77
CA PRO A 38 -6.91 -12.24 -26.60
C PRO A 38 -7.32 -11.03 -25.76
N GLY A 39 -6.35 -10.27 -25.26
CA GLY A 39 -6.56 -9.16 -24.33
C GLY A 39 -7.54 -8.10 -24.83
N TYR A 40 -7.62 -7.88 -26.16
CA TYR A 40 -8.59 -6.96 -26.76
C TYR A 40 -10.05 -7.35 -26.49
N LYS A 41 -10.34 -8.64 -26.27
CA LYS A 41 -11.69 -9.12 -25.92
C LYS A 41 -12.06 -8.86 -24.46
N GLY A 42 -11.09 -8.49 -23.62
CA GLY A 42 -11.33 -8.11 -22.23
C GLY A 42 -12.25 -6.90 -22.09
N TYR A 43 -12.41 -6.11 -23.16
CA TYR A 43 -13.27 -4.92 -23.21
C TYR A 43 -14.63 -5.17 -23.89
N ASP A 44 -14.87 -6.37 -24.43
CA ASP A 44 -16.11 -6.68 -25.17
C ASP A 44 -17.32 -6.82 -24.23
N ARG A 45 -17.07 -7.02 -22.93
CA ARG A 45 -18.08 -7.17 -21.88
C ARG A 45 -17.56 -6.57 -20.58
N PRO A 46 -18.44 -6.18 -19.64
CA PRO A 46 -18.02 -5.76 -18.30
C PRO A 46 -17.21 -6.87 -17.62
N THR A 47 -16.09 -6.51 -16.98
CA THR A 47 -15.28 -7.44 -16.16
C THR A 47 -14.85 -6.77 -14.86
N ALA A 48 -14.68 -7.56 -13.80
CA ALA A 48 -14.19 -7.09 -12.51
C ALA A 48 -12.67 -6.87 -12.47
N ASP A 49 -11.95 -7.20 -13.55
CA ASP A 49 -10.48 -7.25 -13.59
C ASP A 49 -9.82 -5.96 -13.09
N GLY A 50 -10.31 -4.79 -13.52
CA GLY A 50 -9.76 -3.51 -13.07
C GLY A 50 -9.85 -3.31 -11.55
N ALA A 51 -10.96 -3.75 -10.94
CA ALA A 51 -11.18 -3.63 -9.50
C ALA A 51 -10.32 -4.65 -8.75
N ILE A 52 -10.17 -5.87 -9.30
CA ILE A 52 -9.27 -6.90 -8.79
C ILE A 52 -7.81 -6.41 -8.79
N PHE A 53 -7.36 -5.75 -9.85
CA PHE A 53 -6.01 -5.19 -9.88
C PHE A 53 -5.81 -4.08 -8.85
N GLN A 54 -6.83 -3.24 -8.62
CA GLN A 54 -6.73 -2.12 -7.69
C GLN A 54 -6.87 -2.54 -6.23
N ILE A 55 -7.71 -3.52 -5.88
CA ILE A 55 -7.87 -3.96 -4.48
C ILE A 55 -6.56 -4.54 -3.90
N ILE A 56 -5.72 -5.15 -4.75
CA ILE A 56 -4.36 -5.58 -4.37
C ILE A 56 -3.54 -4.36 -3.94
N GLN A 57 -3.65 -3.24 -4.65
CA GLN A 57 -2.95 -2.00 -4.29
C GLN A 57 -3.44 -1.45 -2.95
N VAL A 58 -4.77 -1.46 -2.73
CA VAL A 58 -5.39 -1.05 -1.47
C VAL A 58 -4.86 -1.88 -0.30
N ALA A 59 -4.75 -3.20 -0.47
CA ALA A 59 -4.25 -4.11 0.55
C ALA A 59 -2.78 -3.83 0.90
N VAL A 60 -1.93 -3.56 -0.11
CA VAL A 60 -0.52 -3.20 0.12
C VAL A 60 -0.40 -1.90 0.90
N ASP A 61 -1.12 -0.85 0.50
CA ASP A 61 -1.08 0.45 1.19
C ASP A 61 -1.56 0.34 2.64
N THR A 62 -2.66 -0.38 2.85
CA THR A 62 -3.24 -0.64 4.18
C THR A 62 -2.26 -1.41 5.06
N GLY A 63 -1.55 -2.39 4.49
CA GLY A 63 -0.50 -3.15 5.17
C GLY A 63 0.69 -2.29 5.57
N ILE A 64 1.14 -1.38 4.69
CA ILE A 64 2.21 -0.42 5.01
C ILE A 64 1.78 0.52 6.14
N ALA A 65 0.54 1.01 6.11
CA ALA A 65 -0.02 1.85 7.16
C ALA A 65 -0.04 1.13 8.52
N GLN A 66 -0.56 -0.10 8.56
CA GLN A 66 -0.57 -0.94 9.77
C GLN A 66 0.83 -1.13 10.33
N ALA A 67 1.78 -1.56 9.50
CA ALA A 67 3.16 -1.80 9.92
C ALA A 67 3.83 -0.52 10.45
N ALA A 68 3.57 0.63 9.83
CA ALA A 68 4.09 1.91 10.30
C ALA A 68 3.51 2.30 11.67
N ILE A 69 2.20 2.11 11.90
CA ILE A 69 1.58 2.36 13.21
C ILE A 69 2.16 1.42 14.27
N ASP A 70 2.24 0.12 13.99
CA ASP A 70 2.74 -0.88 14.93
C ASP A 70 4.20 -0.60 15.32
N GLU A 71 5.04 -0.26 14.35
CA GLU A 71 6.42 0.12 14.62
C GLU A 71 6.54 1.45 15.35
N THR A 72 5.67 2.41 15.09
CA THR A 72 5.61 3.67 15.85
C THR A 72 5.30 3.37 17.32
N VAL A 73 4.25 2.58 17.59
CA VAL A 73 3.86 2.20 18.96
C VAL A 73 5.00 1.47 19.67
N ASN A 74 5.63 0.51 19.00
CA ASN A 74 6.76 -0.22 19.56
C ASN A 74 7.96 0.70 19.85
N PHE A 75 8.29 1.60 18.93
CA PHE A 75 9.41 2.53 19.09
C PHE A 75 9.17 3.51 20.24
N VAL A 76 7.97 4.09 20.30
CA VAL A 76 7.56 5.00 21.39
C VAL A 76 7.70 4.31 22.74
N ARG A 77 7.26 3.05 22.83
CA ARG A 77 7.30 2.24 24.07
C ARG A 77 8.68 1.78 24.52
N THR A 78 9.65 1.70 23.61
CA THR A 78 10.93 1.04 23.90
C THR A 78 12.16 1.93 23.75
N LYS A 79 12.06 3.01 22.97
CA LYS A 79 13.23 3.81 22.56
C LYS A 79 13.02 5.32 22.68
N SER A 80 11.78 5.81 22.57
CA SER A 80 11.49 7.23 22.74
C SER A 80 11.59 7.66 24.20
N ARG A 81 11.84 8.95 24.40
CA ARG A 81 11.92 9.59 25.72
C ARG A 81 10.79 10.59 25.84
N ALA A 82 10.24 10.76 27.04
CA ALA A 82 9.30 11.83 27.32
C ALA A 82 9.91 13.19 26.97
N TRP A 83 9.08 14.11 26.48
CA TRP A 83 9.51 15.50 26.30
C TRP A 83 9.81 16.12 27.65
N ILE A 84 10.87 16.92 27.75
CA ILE A 84 11.38 17.40 29.05
C ILE A 84 10.35 18.20 29.86
N ASP A 85 9.47 18.92 29.16
CA ASP A 85 8.42 19.74 29.78
C ASP A 85 7.03 19.07 29.76
N SER A 86 6.94 17.79 29.39
CA SER A 86 5.64 17.09 29.30
C SER A 86 5.03 16.74 30.65
N GLY A 87 5.85 16.67 31.71
CA GLY A 87 5.41 16.24 33.04
C GLY A 87 5.06 14.76 33.15
N VAL A 88 5.37 13.94 32.15
CA VAL A 88 5.19 12.48 32.19
C VAL A 88 6.54 11.75 32.24
N ASP A 89 6.55 10.56 32.84
CA ASP A 89 7.78 9.75 32.99
C ASP A 89 8.19 9.08 31.67
N ASN A 90 7.21 8.71 30.83
CA ASN A 90 7.46 7.98 29.59
C ASN A 90 6.77 8.62 28.38
N ALA A 91 7.37 8.45 27.19
CA ALA A 91 6.82 9.00 25.95
C ALA A 91 5.42 8.44 25.62
N TRP A 92 5.12 7.20 26.00
CA TRP A 92 3.82 6.58 25.77
C TRP A 92 2.71 7.05 26.73
N ASP A 93 3.08 7.79 27.78
CA ASP A 93 2.11 8.40 28.70
C ASP A 93 1.68 9.80 28.21
N ASP A 94 2.31 10.33 27.15
CA ASP A 94 1.98 11.64 26.58
C ASP A 94 0.58 11.61 25.92
N PRO A 95 -0.37 12.46 26.37
CA PRO A 95 -1.75 12.47 25.84
C PRO A 95 -1.81 12.83 24.35
N TYR A 96 -0.90 13.64 23.83
CA TYR A 96 -0.85 13.98 22.40
C TYR A 96 -0.38 12.80 21.56
N THR A 97 0.58 12.02 22.07
CA THR A 97 1.03 10.78 21.44
C THR A 97 -0.10 9.75 21.39
N ILE A 98 -0.82 9.57 22.52
CA ILE A 98 -1.98 8.68 22.60
C ILE A 98 -3.08 9.11 21.61
N GLN A 99 -3.40 10.41 21.57
CA GLN A 99 -4.40 10.96 20.65
C GLN A 99 -4.01 10.71 19.19
N ALA A 100 -2.76 10.98 18.82
CA ALA A 100 -2.29 10.83 17.43
C ALA A 100 -2.32 9.36 16.98
N ILE A 101 -1.90 8.42 17.83
CA ILE A 101 -2.02 6.98 17.54
C ILE A 101 -3.49 6.56 17.44
N GLY A 102 -4.35 7.08 18.31
CA GLY A 102 -5.80 6.84 18.26
C GLY A 102 -6.42 7.28 16.93
N ASP A 103 -6.08 8.48 16.43
CA ASP A 103 -6.53 8.99 15.13
C ASP A 103 -6.07 8.08 13.98
N LEU A 104 -4.78 7.73 13.94
CA LEU A 104 -4.23 6.86 12.89
C LEU A 104 -4.89 5.47 12.91
N THR A 105 -5.11 4.92 14.10
CA THR A 105 -5.75 3.60 14.28
C THR A 105 -7.19 3.63 13.79
N LEU A 106 -7.96 4.67 14.14
CA LEU A 106 -9.34 4.83 13.68
C LEU A 106 -9.41 4.94 12.15
N ARG A 107 -8.53 5.75 11.55
CA ARG A 107 -8.46 5.92 10.09
C ARG A 107 -8.01 4.65 9.38
N LEU A 108 -7.12 3.87 9.98
CA LEU A 108 -6.72 2.57 9.47
C LEU A 108 -7.89 1.58 9.49
N HIS A 109 -8.65 1.51 10.58
CA HIS A 109 -9.86 0.68 10.64
C HIS A 109 -10.87 1.08 9.55
N ALA A 110 -11.02 2.38 9.28
CA ALA A 110 -11.86 2.85 8.18
C ALA A 110 -11.35 2.37 6.80
N ALA A 111 -10.03 2.40 6.56
CA ALA A 111 -9.43 1.86 5.35
C ALA A 111 -9.63 0.34 5.22
N GLN A 112 -9.47 -0.41 6.31
CA GLN A 112 -9.71 -1.86 6.35
C GLN A 112 -11.18 -2.19 6.07
N ALA A 113 -12.12 -1.44 6.63
CA ALA A 113 -13.55 -1.61 6.37
C ALA A 113 -13.91 -1.30 4.89
N LEU A 114 -13.31 -0.27 4.28
CA LEU A 114 -13.49 0.00 2.85
C LEU A 114 -12.86 -1.07 1.97
N LEU A 115 -11.71 -1.61 2.35
CA LEU A 115 -11.06 -2.74 1.68
C LEU A 115 -11.95 -3.98 1.68
N GLU A 116 -12.54 -4.34 2.82
CA GLU A 116 -13.49 -5.46 2.93
C GLU A 116 -14.75 -5.21 2.07
N LYS A 117 -15.32 -4.00 2.15
CA LYS A 117 -16.46 -3.59 1.33
C LYS A 117 -16.17 -3.69 -0.17
N ALA A 118 -14.97 -3.29 -0.60
CA ALA A 118 -14.51 -3.44 -1.98
C ALA A 118 -14.41 -4.92 -2.38
N GLY A 119 -13.89 -5.78 -1.50
CA GLY A 119 -13.82 -7.22 -1.71
C GLY A 119 -15.19 -7.83 -2.01
N HIS A 120 -16.19 -7.53 -1.18
CA HIS A 120 -17.56 -8.01 -1.41
C HIS A 120 -18.18 -7.50 -2.71
N ALA A 121 -17.92 -6.24 -3.08
CA ALA A 121 -18.39 -5.69 -4.34
C ALA A 121 -17.74 -6.38 -5.55
N ILE A 122 -16.44 -6.69 -5.46
CA ILE A 122 -15.71 -7.46 -6.47
C ILE A 122 -16.26 -8.87 -6.59
N ASP A 123 -16.46 -9.58 -5.47
CA ASP A 123 -17.02 -10.95 -5.48
C ASP A 123 -18.36 -10.98 -6.22
N ARG A 124 -19.23 -9.99 -5.97
CA ARG A 124 -20.49 -9.85 -6.69
C ARG A 124 -20.28 -9.61 -8.19
N ALA A 125 -19.38 -8.71 -8.56
CA ALA A 125 -19.09 -8.39 -9.96
C ALA A 125 -18.43 -9.56 -10.72
N VAL A 126 -17.72 -10.45 -10.01
CA VAL A 126 -17.17 -11.70 -10.58
C VAL A 126 -18.28 -12.71 -10.86
N ILE A 127 -19.24 -12.86 -9.94
CA ILE A 127 -20.36 -13.80 -10.08
C ILE A 127 -21.37 -13.34 -11.14
N ASP A 128 -21.69 -12.04 -11.16
CA ASP A 128 -22.68 -11.44 -12.05
C ASP A 128 -22.10 -10.16 -12.70
N PRO A 129 -21.34 -10.28 -13.81
CA PRO A 129 -20.60 -9.17 -14.43
C PRO A 129 -21.47 -8.31 -15.34
N THR A 130 -22.41 -7.56 -14.76
CA THR A 130 -23.18 -6.52 -15.45
C THR A 130 -22.43 -5.19 -15.44
N ALA A 131 -22.85 -4.23 -16.28
CA ALA A 131 -22.28 -2.89 -16.27
C ALA A 131 -22.39 -2.23 -14.88
N ASP A 132 -23.53 -2.42 -14.20
CA ASP A 132 -23.80 -1.82 -12.89
C ASP A 132 -22.99 -2.44 -11.77
N THR A 133 -22.91 -3.79 -11.71
CA THR A 133 -22.13 -4.48 -10.67
C THR A 133 -20.63 -4.22 -10.81
N VAL A 134 -20.12 -4.21 -12.05
CA VAL A 134 -18.72 -3.86 -12.34
C VAL A 134 -18.44 -2.40 -11.99
N ALA A 135 -19.28 -1.45 -12.41
CA ALA A 135 -19.11 -0.05 -12.07
C ALA A 135 -19.13 0.18 -10.55
N HIS A 136 -20.04 -0.49 -9.83
CA HIS A 136 -20.10 -0.43 -8.38
C HIS A 136 -18.80 -0.94 -7.73
N ALA A 137 -18.28 -2.10 -8.17
CA ALA A 137 -17.03 -2.64 -7.67
C ALA A 137 -15.84 -1.69 -7.92
N GLN A 138 -15.78 -1.06 -9.09
CA GLN A 138 -14.76 -0.06 -9.41
C GLN A 138 -14.83 1.15 -8.47
N ILE A 139 -16.03 1.71 -8.26
CA ILE A 139 -16.23 2.89 -7.42
C ILE A 139 -15.81 2.60 -5.98
N VAL A 140 -16.30 1.49 -5.39
CA VAL A 140 -15.96 1.14 -3.99
C VAL A 140 -14.47 0.84 -3.84
N THR A 141 -13.85 0.19 -4.83
CA THR A 141 -12.39 -0.04 -4.82
C THR A 141 -11.61 1.26 -4.91
N ALA A 142 -12.07 2.23 -5.72
CA ALA A 142 -11.45 3.54 -5.83
C ALA A 142 -11.58 4.34 -4.52
N GLU A 143 -12.74 4.31 -3.86
CA GLU A 143 -12.93 4.88 -2.51
C GLU A 143 -11.93 4.29 -1.51
N ALA A 144 -11.79 2.97 -1.50
CA ALA A 144 -10.84 2.27 -0.64
C ALA A 144 -9.38 2.67 -0.96
N LYS A 145 -9.03 2.80 -2.25
CA LYS A 145 -7.69 3.21 -2.70
C LYS A 145 -7.33 4.62 -2.29
N ILE A 146 -8.27 5.57 -2.35
CA ILE A 146 -8.04 6.93 -1.88
C ILE A 146 -7.68 6.90 -0.39
N LEU A 147 -8.52 6.25 0.43
CA LEU A 147 -8.30 6.23 1.87
C LEU A 147 -7.05 5.45 2.27
N SER A 148 -6.75 4.32 1.61
CA SER A 148 -5.56 3.52 1.88
C SER A 148 -4.28 4.29 1.56
N THR A 149 -4.26 5.03 0.45
CA THR A 149 -3.14 5.93 0.09
C THR A 149 -2.94 7.01 1.15
N GLU A 150 -4.02 7.68 1.57
CA GLU A 150 -3.93 8.76 2.56
C GLU A 150 -3.43 8.27 3.91
N ILE A 151 -3.92 7.12 4.40
CA ILE A 151 -3.49 6.59 5.69
C ILE A 151 -2.07 6.04 5.64
N ALA A 152 -1.65 5.42 4.54
CA ALA A 152 -0.26 4.97 4.36
C ALA A 152 0.72 6.15 4.46
N ILE A 153 0.43 7.26 3.78
CA ILE A 153 1.28 8.46 3.86
C ILE A 153 1.18 9.12 5.24
N ALA A 154 0.00 9.21 5.84
CA ALA A 154 -0.16 9.84 7.16
C ALA A 154 0.58 9.07 8.26
N ALA A 155 0.39 7.75 8.34
CA ALA A 155 1.02 6.89 9.34
C ALA A 155 2.54 6.92 9.24
N THR A 156 3.07 6.83 8.01
CA THR A 156 4.51 6.78 7.77
C THR A 156 5.22 8.10 8.05
N ASN A 157 4.55 9.24 7.86
CA ASN A 157 5.08 10.54 8.28
C ASN A 157 4.98 10.73 9.81
N LYS A 158 3.81 10.43 10.39
CA LYS A 158 3.58 10.60 11.84
C LYS A 158 4.51 9.75 12.69
N LEU A 159 4.98 8.61 12.17
CA LEU A 159 6.02 7.81 12.81
C LEU A 159 7.19 8.67 13.30
N PHE A 160 7.74 9.54 12.45
CA PHE A 160 8.91 10.34 12.82
C PHE A 160 8.59 11.46 13.81
N GLU A 161 7.40 12.04 13.71
CA GLU A 161 6.92 13.04 14.65
C GLU A 161 6.79 12.46 16.06
N LEU A 162 6.21 11.26 16.18
CA LEU A 162 5.92 10.61 17.47
C LEU A 162 7.15 9.88 18.05
N ALA A 163 7.97 9.26 17.20
CA ALA A 163 9.12 8.49 17.64
C ALA A 163 10.33 9.39 18.01
N GLY A 164 10.37 10.63 17.50
CA GLY A 164 11.40 11.63 17.78
C GLY A 164 12.73 11.37 17.05
N THR A 165 13.72 12.25 17.24
CA THR A 165 14.95 12.30 16.41
C THR A 165 15.71 10.98 16.30
N ARG A 166 15.70 10.12 17.33
CA ARG A 166 16.40 8.82 17.28
C ARG A 166 15.81 7.86 16.23
N SER A 167 14.54 8.05 15.87
CA SER A 167 13.89 7.24 14.83
C SER A 167 14.53 7.40 13.45
N THR A 168 15.30 8.48 13.22
CA THR A 168 15.98 8.73 11.93
C THR A 168 17.32 8.02 11.80
N LEU A 169 17.78 7.30 12.84
CA LEU A 169 19.01 6.52 12.74
C LEU A 169 18.85 5.39 11.72
N ALA A 170 19.81 5.29 10.81
CA ALA A 170 19.76 4.34 9.68
C ALA A 170 19.60 2.88 10.11
N GLU A 171 20.12 2.50 11.28
CA GLU A 171 19.98 1.16 11.84
C GLU A 171 18.53 0.74 12.11
N HIS A 172 17.60 1.70 12.26
CA HIS A 172 16.18 1.40 12.45
C HIS A 172 15.42 1.25 11.12
N ASN A 173 15.93 1.85 10.04
CA ASN A 173 15.37 1.77 8.68
C ASN A 173 13.87 2.11 8.61
N LEU A 174 13.36 2.97 9.51
CA LEU A 174 11.92 3.25 9.66
C LEU A 174 11.35 4.02 8.46
N ASP A 175 12.21 4.75 7.77
CA ASP A 175 11.89 5.49 6.54
C ASP A 175 11.48 4.57 5.38
N ARG A 176 11.78 3.26 5.48
CA ARG A 176 11.35 2.27 4.49
C ARG A 176 9.85 2.26 4.26
N HIS A 177 9.05 2.46 5.31
CA HIS A 177 7.59 2.45 5.18
C HIS A 177 7.12 3.63 4.33
N TRP A 178 7.62 4.84 4.64
CA TRP A 178 7.32 6.03 3.85
C TRP A 178 7.82 5.90 2.41
N ARG A 179 9.06 5.43 2.23
CA ARG A 179 9.64 5.26 0.88
C ARG A 179 8.82 4.30 0.03
N ASN A 180 8.42 3.17 0.60
CA ASN A 180 7.57 2.18 -0.06
C ASN A 180 6.18 2.75 -0.35
N ALA A 181 5.51 3.36 0.63
CA ALA A 181 4.21 4.01 0.43
C ALA A 181 4.30 5.05 -0.69
N ARG A 182 5.23 6.00 -0.61
CA ARG A 182 5.37 7.09 -1.59
C ARG A 182 5.69 6.60 -3.00
N THR A 183 6.37 5.47 -3.12
CA THR A 183 6.63 4.84 -4.43
C THR A 183 5.41 4.10 -4.98
N HIS A 184 4.63 3.47 -4.10
CA HIS A 184 3.54 2.57 -4.46
C HIS A 184 2.18 3.27 -4.65
N THR A 185 1.91 4.30 -3.85
CA THR A 185 0.63 5.03 -3.83
C THR A 185 0.51 6.10 -4.90
#